data_AF-A0A8M8UX08-F1
#
_entry.id   AF-A0A8M8UX08-F1
#
_cell.length_a   1.000
_cell.length_b   1.000
_cell.length_c   1.000
_cell.angle_alpha   90.00
_cell.angle_beta   90.00
_cell.angle_gamma   90.00
#
_symmetry.space_group_name_H-M   'P 1'
#
loop_
_entity.id
_entity.type
_entity.pdbx_description
1 polymer ?
#
loop_
_entity_poly.entity_id
_entity_poly.type
_entity_poly.pdbx_seq_one_letter_code
_entity_poly.pdbx_strand_id
1 'polypeptide(L)'
;MSAASISRIVARNLRRRVNPEIRSKWVPQSSLISTSAQSAFTAPQPVQGAITFGLGTWQIFRRQEKIKMLEYRQIRLGTEPLKGNEIVPSSGNFDSLEFRRVQCKGVFDEKKSIYIGPRSRSISGVTENGYYLITPLIPVPGDPESIQSPILVNRGWVPRSWRDKAIDSSADEPLSSSSSTINQESAKTSWWCFWSAKLEALEEPGPSVIPVDVIGVIRGSEKPSIFVPANDPNASQWFYVDVPAIAGACRLSENTLYIEHINENVNPSSPYPIPKDANTLIHSSVMPQDHLNYMLTWYSLSTAVTFMAIKRLKPRKSRR
;
A
#
# COMPACT_ATOMS: atom_id res chain seq x y z
N MET A 1 -63.01 7.79 16.70
CA MET A 1 -62.46 7.69 18.07
C MET A 1 -61.02 8.16 18.06
N SER A 2 -60.65 9.17 18.86
CA SER A 2 -59.31 9.78 18.83
C SER A 2 -58.23 8.87 19.44
N ALA A 3 -57.00 8.94 18.90
CA ALA A 3 -55.81 8.22 19.40
C ALA A 3 -55.57 8.42 20.92
N ALA A 4 -56.02 9.56 21.48
CA ALA A 4 -55.97 9.86 22.91
C ALA A 4 -56.92 9.01 23.77
N SER A 5 -57.94 8.37 23.17
CA SER A 5 -58.87 7.46 23.86
C SER A 5 -58.32 6.02 23.90
N ILE A 6 -57.66 5.57 22.84
CA ILE A 6 -57.05 4.24 22.76
C ILE A 6 -55.86 4.14 23.73
N SER A 7 -55.02 5.19 23.80
CA SER A 7 -53.88 5.25 24.73
C SER A 7 -54.31 5.20 26.21
N ARG A 8 -55.44 5.83 26.57
CA ARG A 8 -56.01 5.79 27.93
C ARG A 8 -56.60 4.42 28.31
N ILE A 9 -57.11 3.66 27.33
CA ILE A 9 -57.66 2.31 27.56
C ILE A 9 -56.53 1.29 27.72
N VAL A 10 -55.48 1.38 26.90
CA VAL A 10 -54.28 0.52 26.99
C VAL A 10 -53.54 0.74 28.31
N ALA A 11 -53.37 2.00 28.74
CA ALA A 11 -52.74 2.33 30.02
C ALA A 11 -53.56 1.86 31.24
N ARG A 12 -54.90 1.84 31.15
CA ARG A 12 -55.79 1.31 32.21
C ARG A 12 -55.75 -0.21 32.31
N ASN A 13 -55.63 -0.92 31.19
CA ASN A 13 -55.57 -2.39 31.17
C ASN A 13 -54.20 -2.93 31.61
N LEU A 14 -53.10 -2.23 31.32
CA LEU A 14 -51.76 -2.58 31.83
C LEU A 14 -51.64 -2.38 33.35
N ARG A 15 -52.35 -1.38 33.90
CA ARG A 15 -52.35 -1.07 35.34
C ARG A 15 -53.06 -2.12 36.21
N ARG A 16 -53.87 -3.01 35.63
CA ARG A 16 -54.60 -4.07 36.36
C ARG A 16 -53.88 -5.42 36.43
N ARG A 17 -52.74 -5.61 35.73
CA ARG A 17 -52.00 -6.88 35.67
C ARG A 17 -50.65 -6.89 36.40
N VAL A 18 -50.38 -5.91 37.26
CA VAL A 18 -49.12 -5.83 37.99
C VAL A 18 -49.35 -6.18 39.46
N ASN A 19 -48.62 -7.19 39.94
CA ASN A 19 -48.62 -7.72 41.31
C ASN A 19 -48.37 -6.60 42.34
N PRO A 20 -49.18 -6.46 43.42
CA PRO A 20 -49.06 -5.39 44.41
C PRO A 20 -47.69 -5.31 45.11
N GLU A 21 -46.93 -6.40 45.22
CA GLU A 21 -45.58 -6.38 45.81
C GLU A 21 -44.52 -5.67 44.95
N ILE A 22 -44.75 -5.53 43.64
CA ILE A 22 -43.83 -4.83 42.72
C ILE A 22 -44.07 -3.31 42.78
N ARG A 23 -45.19 -2.87 43.37
CA ARG A 23 -45.65 -1.47 43.40
C ARG A 23 -44.90 -0.59 44.40
N SER A 24 -44.37 -1.15 45.48
CA SER A 24 -43.63 -0.40 46.52
C SER A 24 -42.18 -0.08 46.14
N LYS A 25 -41.65 -0.71 45.08
CA LYS A 25 -40.28 -0.48 44.59
C LYS A 25 -40.20 0.53 43.44
N TRP A 26 -41.34 1.04 42.95
CA TRP A 26 -41.41 2.08 41.93
C TRP A 26 -41.65 3.44 42.58
N VAL A 27 -40.58 4.06 43.08
CA VAL A 27 -40.55 5.52 43.28
C VAL A 27 -40.29 6.13 41.89
N PRO A 28 -41.16 7.02 41.37
CA PRO A 28 -40.85 7.74 40.14
C PRO A 28 -39.65 8.64 40.43
N GLN A 29 -38.48 8.27 39.93
CA GLN A 29 -37.26 9.06 40.03
C GLN A 29 -37.29 10.24 39.04
N SER A 30 -38.39 10.98 39.01
CA SER A 30 -38.56 12.20 38.20
C SER A 30 -38.34 13.48 39.00
N SER A 31 -37.85 13.39 40.24
CA SER A 31 -37.57 14.55 41.11
C SER A 31 -36.11 14.63 41.60
N LEU A 32 -35.18 13.84 41.06
CA LEU A 32 -33.75 13.90 41.40
C LEU A 32 -32.86 13.97 40.16
N ILE A 33 -33.26 14.71 39.12
CA ILE A 33 -32.27 15.26 38.19
C ILE A 33 -31.81 16.57 38.83
N SER A 34 -30.84 16.42 39.74
CA SER A 34 -29.99 17.53 40.15
C SER A 34 -29.50 18.26 38.91
N THR A 35 -29.75 19.56 38.84
CA THR A 35 -29.23 20.50 37.84
C THR A 35 -27.69 20.64 37.88
N SER A 36 -26.98 19.76 38.59
CA SER A 36 -25.54 19.82 38.81
C SER A 36 -24.71 18.94 37.86
N ALA A 37 -25.33 18.13 37.00
CA ALA A 37 -24.62 17.20 36.11
C ALA A 37 -24.38 17.71 34.68
N GLN A 38 -24.70 18.99 34.39
CA GLN A 38 -24.43 19.62 33.08
C GLN A 38 -23.11 20.43 33.05
N SER A 39 -22.43 20.57 34.18
CA SER A 39 -21.21 21.39 34.29
C SER A 39 -19.91 20.64 33.99
N ALA A 40 -19.94 19.32 33.80
CA ALA A 40 -18.71 18.51 33.83
C ALA A 40 -17.95 18.37 32.49
N PHE A 41 -18.47 18.85 31.35
CA PHE A 41 -17.79 18.67 30.05
C PHE A 41 -17.74 19.90 29.14
N THR A 42 -18.18 21.07 29.59
CA THR A 42 -17.97 22.30 28.82
C THR A 42 -16.66 22.95 29.24
N ALA A 43 -15.57 22.60 28.54
CA ALA A 43 -14.34 23.40 28.60
C ALA A 43 -14.72 24.89 28.46
N PRO A 44 -14.00 25.82 29.12
CA PRO A 44 -14.30 27.23 28.96
C PRO A 44 -14.27 27.56 27.46
N GLN A 45 -15.35 28.12 26.91
CA GLN A 45 -15.43 28.45 25.48
C GLN A 45 -14.18 29.13 24.88
N PRO A 46 -13.43 30.00 25.59
CA PRO A 46 -12.17 30.53 25.06
C PRO A 46 -11.07 29.47 24.83
N VAL A 47 -11.01 28.40 25.63
CA VAL A 47 -10.03 27.31 25.47
C VAL A 47 -10.29 26.56 24.18
N GLN A 48 -11.56 26.26 23.87
CA GLN A 48 -11.94 25.60 22.63
C GLN A 48 -11.59 26.46 21.40
N GLY A 49 -11.84 27.78 21.46
CA GLY A 49 -11.43 28.71 20.41
C GLY A 49 -9.92 28.70 20.15
N ALA A 50 -9.11 28.77 21.22
CA ALA A 50 -7.66 28.72 21.13
C ALA A 50 -7.13 27.41 20.53
N ILE A 51 -7.73 26.26 20.89
CA ILE A 51 -7.37 24.96 20.31
C ILE A 51 -7.65 24.94 18.80
N THR A 52 -8.85 25.34 18.38
CA THR A 52 -9.21 25.34 16.95
C THR A 52 -8.36 26.32 16.13
N PHE A 53 -7.97 27.46 16.71
CA PHE A 53 -7.04 28.39 16.09
C PHE A 53 -5.65 27.77 15.93
N GLY A 54 -5.13 27.12 16.98
CA GLY A 54 -3.86 26.40 16.96
C GLY A 54 -3.83 25.29 15.91
N LEU A 55 -4.92 24.53 15.78
CA LEU A 55 -5.07 23.53 14.72
C LEU A 55 -5.06 24.16 13.33
N GLY A 56 -5.76 25.28 13.13
CA GLY A 56 -5.74 26.04 11.87
C GLY A 56 -4.33 26.52 11.51
N THR A 57 -3.58 27.02 12.49
CA THR A 57 -2.18 27.45 12.31
C THR A 57 -1.27 26.27 11.98
N TRP A 58 -1.40 25.14 12.68
CA TRP A 58 -0.65 23.93 12.38
C TRP A 58 -0.90 23.41 10.96
N GLN A 59 -2.14 23.50 10.46
CA GLN A 59 -2.47 23.14 9.07
C GLN A 59 -1.74 24.01 8.04
N ILE A 60 -1.44 25.28 8.33
CA ILE A 60 -0.61 26.13 7.44
C ILE A 60 0.79 25.56 7.29
N PHE A 61 1.45 25.28 8.41
CA PHE A 61 2.82 24.73 8.40
C PHE A 61 2.85 23.36 7.72
N ARG A 62 1.90 22.47 8.04
CA ARG A 62 1.78 21.17 7.37
C ARG A 62 1.54 21.29 5.88
N ARG A 63 0.73 22.25 5.44
CA ARG A 63 0.54 22.53 4.00
C ARG A 63 1.85 22.95 3.35
N GLN A 64 2.62 23.83 3.97
CA GLN A 64 3.90 24.30 3.42
C GLN A 64 4.93 23.17 3.33
N GLU A 65 5.07 22.35 4.37
CA GLU A 65 5.90 21.14 4.35
C GLU A 65 5.47 20.23 3.18
N LYS A 66 4.16 20.04 3.03
CA LYS A 66 3.61 19.19 1.98
C LYS A 66 3.94 19.69 0.59
N ILE A 67 3.77 20.99 0.34
CA ILE A 67 4.11 21.62 -0.94
C ILE A 67 5.59 21.40 -1.26
N LYS A 68 6.49 21.72 -0.32
CA LYS A 68 7.94 21.55 -0.51
C LYS A 68 8.31 20.10 -0.83
N MET A 69 7.71 19.13 -0.14
CA MET A 69 7.93 17.70 -0.43
C MET A 69 7.44 17.30 -1.83
N LEU A 70 6.30 17.82 -2.27
CA LEU A 70 5.76 17.53 -3.61
C LEU A 70 6.58 18.18 -4.71
N GLU A 71 6.96 19.44 -4.55
CA GLU A 71 7.86 20.15 -5.48
C GLU A 71 9.20 19.43 -5.61
N TYR A 72 9.80 19.02 -4.49
CA TYR A 72 11.03 18.24 -4.47
C TYR A 72 10.92 16.96 -5.31
N ARG A 73 9.82 16.21 -5.18
CA ARG A 73 9.58 15.00 -5.98
C ARG A 73 9.33 15.32 -7.45
N GLN A 74 8.49 16.32 -7.73
CA GLN A 74 8.14 16.72 -9.09
C GLN A 74 9.37 17.13 -9.89
N ILE A 75 10.26 17.93 -9.31
CA ILE A 75 11.50 18.38 -9.96
C ILE A 75 12.38 17.17 -10.31
N ARG A 76 12.54 16.22 -9.37
CA ARG A 76 13.40 15.04 -9.57
C ARG A 76 12.83 14.04 -10.57
N LEU A 77 11.52 13.87 -10.59
CA LEU A 77 10.82 13.05 -11.58
C LEU A 77 10.79 13.73 -12.96
N GLY A 78 10.79 15.06 -13.02
CA GLY A 78 10.85 15.82 -14.26
C GLY A 78 12.26 15.95 -14.86
N THR A 79 13.31 15.62 -14.09
CA THR A 79 14.70 15.66 -14.56
C THR A 79 14.97 14.50 -15.52
N GLU A 80 15.88 14.70 -16.49
CA GLU A 80 16.29 13.65 -17.41
C GLU A 80 16.76 12.38 -16.69
N PRO A 81 16.40 11.18 -17.19
CA PRO A 81 16.83 9.92 -16.59
C PRO A 81 18.36 9.79 -16.55
N LEU A 82 18.89 9.43 -15.38
CA LEU A 82 20.31 9.06 -15.25
C LEU A 82 20.56 7.71 -15.90
N LYS A 83 21.73 7.54 -16.53
CA LYS A 83 22.12 6.22 -17.06
C LYS A 83 22.56 5.32 -15.92
N GLY A 84 21.99 4.12 -15.84
CA GLY A 84 22.22 3.18 -14.76
C GLY A 84 23.65 2.65 -14.68
N ASN A 85 24.38 2.68 -15.80
CA ASN A 85 25.80 2.30 -15.86
C ASN A 85 26.72 3.33 -15.19
N GLU A 86 26.29 4.58 -15.00
CA GLU A 86 27.05 5.65 -14.32
C GLU A 86 26.81 5.66 -12.80
N ILE A 87 25.81 4.92 -12.32
CA ILE A 87 25.46 4.87 -10.89
C ILE A 87 26.43 3.92 -10.19
N VAL A 88 27.50 4.48 -9.63
CA VAL A 88 28.48 3.71 -8.87
C VAL A 88 27.97 3.44 -7.46
N PRO A 89 28.01 2.19 -6.95
CA PRO A 89 27.63 1.84 -5.58
C PRO A 89 28.51 2.45 -4.46
N SER A 90 29.56 3.21 -4.81
CA SER A 90 30.64 3.60 -3.89
C SER A 90 30.22 4.49 -2.72
N SER A 91 29.07 5.17 -2.79
CA SER A 91 28.45 5.79 -1.63
C SER A 91 27.25 4.96 -1.22
N GLY A 92 27.41 4.10 -0.21
CA GLY A 92 26.41 3.13 0.23
C GLY A 92 25.06 3.68 0.71
N ASN A 93 24.68 4.92 0.37
CA ASN A 93 23.37 5.48 0.61
C ASN A 93 22.75 6.13 -0.66
N PHE A 94 21.78 5.45 -1.26
CA PHE A 94 20.99 5.93 -2.39
C PHE A 94 19.85 6.90 -2.00
N ASP A 95 19.66 7.21 -0.70
CA ASP A 95 18.63 8.15 -0.23
C ASP A 95 18.78 9.53 -0.89
N SER A 96 20.03 9.94 -1.18
CA SER A 96 20.32 11.19 -1.89
C SER A 96 19.79 11.22 -3.33
N LEU A 97 19.56 10.04 -3.92
CA LEU A 97 19.05 9.83 -5.27
C LEU A 97 17.57 9.44 -5.28
N GLU A 98 16.90 9.40 -4.12
CA GLU A 98 15.47 9.07 -4.05
C GLU A 98 14.66 10.00 -4.98
N PHE A 99 13.68 9.40 -5.68
CA PHE A 99 12.83 10.03 -6.70
C PHE A 99 13.52 10.46 -8.00
N ARG A 100 14.80 10.13 -8.22
CA ARG A 100 15.44 10.33 -9.53
C ARG A 100 15.03 9.23 -10.51
N ARG A 101 14.77 9.62 -11.75
CA ARG A 101 14.59 8.68 -12.86
C ARG A 101 15.92 8.10 -13.29
N VAL A 102 15.91 6.82 -13.64
CA VAL A 102 17.07 6.08 -14.13
C VAL A 102 16.67 5.20 -15.29
N GLN A 103 17.58 5.02 -16.25
CA GLN A 103 17.46 4.08 -17.35
C GLN A 103 18.50 2.99 -17.16
N CYS A 104 18.06 1.74 -17.03
CA CYS A 104 18.91 0.59 -16.76
C CYS A 104 18.69 -0.45 -17.84
N LYS A 105 19.77 -1.02 -18.36
CA LYS A 105 19.72 -2.12 -19.34
C LYS A 105 20.32 -3.37 -18.73
N GLY A 106 19.62 -4.49 -18.87
CA GLY A 106 20.07 -5.76 -18.31
C GLY A 106 19.12 -6.90 -18.56
N VAL A 107 19.29 -7.97 -17.80
CA VAL A 107 18.52 -9.21 -17.93
C VAL A 107 17.77 -9.50 -16.64
N PHE A 108 16.49 -9.83 -16.73
CA PHE A 108 15.73 -10.26 -15.56
C PHE A 108 16.06 -11.71 -15.17
N ASP A 109 16.40 -11.92 -13.89
CA ASP A 109 16.51 -13.26 -13.30
C ASP A 109 15.16 -13.67 -12.70
N GLU A 110 14.31 -14.27 -13.52
CA GLU A 110 12.94 -14.62 -13.12
C GLU A 110 12.91 -15.64 -11.97
N LYS A 111 13.92 -16.51 -11.85
CA LYS A 111 14.04 -17.53 -10.79
C LYS A 111 14.17 -16.93 -9.40
N LYS A 112 14.68 -15.69 -9.31
CA LYS A 112 14.83 -14.94 -8.05
C LYS A 112 13.77 -13.87 -7.87
N SER A 113 12.64 -13.97 -8.57
CA SER A 113 11.56 -13.01 -8.40
C SER A 113 10.86 -13.18 -7.06
N ILE A 114 10.57 -12.07 -6.40
CA ILE A 114 9.90 -12.00 -5.11
C ILE A 114 8.53 -11.33 -5.27
N TYR A 115 7.52 -11.92 -4.64
CA TYR A 115 6.14 -11.42 -4.62
C TYR A 115 5.81 -10.76 -3.28
N ILE A 116 5.48 -9.46 -3.29
CA ILE A 116 5.18 -8.68 -2.08
C ILE A 116 3.70 -8.33 -2.00
N GLY A 117 3.05 -8.69 -0.90
CA GLY A 117 1.66 -8.32 -0.67
C GLY A 117 1.04 -8.94 0.58
N PRO A 118 -0.29 -8.84 0.73
CA PRO A 118 -1.26 -8.44 -0.27
C PRO A 118 -1.19 -6.94 -0.65
N ARG A 119 -1.37 -6.62 -1.94
CA ARG A 119 -1.52 -5.25 -2.45
C ARG A 119 -2.83 -5.13 -3.24
N SER A 120 -3.76 -4.32 -2.75
CA SER A 120 -5.04 -4.08 -3.41
C SER A 120 -4.90 -3.04 -4.51
N ARG A 121 -5.56 -3.26 -5.65
CA ARG A 121 -5.67 -2.30 -6.76
C ARG A 121 -7.11 -2.29 -7.27
N SER A 122 -7.63 -1.11 -7.61
CA SER A 122 -8.89 -1.00 -8.32
C SER A 122 -8.65 -1.16 -9.83
N ILE A 123 -9.28 -2.14 -10.44
CA ILE A 123 -9.23 -2.42 -11.87
C ILE A 123 -10.67 -2.39 -12.37
N SER A 124 -10.98 -1.46 -13.28
CA SER A 124 -12.34 -1.30 -13.85
C SER A 124 -13.44 -1.16 -12.79
N GLY A 125 -13.13 -0.55 -11.63
CA GLY A 125 -14.07 -0.35 -10.53
C GLY A 125 -14.17 -1.53 -9.55
N VAL A 126 -13.51 -2.65 -9.83
CA VAL A 126 -13.43 -3.81 -8.93
C VAL A 126 -12.11 -3.77 -8.17
N THR A 127 -12.16 -3.95 -6.85
CA THR A 127 -10.95 -4.04 -6.03
C THR A 127 -10.42 -5.47 -6.04
N GLU A 128 -9.25 -5.66 -6.61
CA GLU A 128 -8.56 -6.94 -6.64
C GLU A 128 -7.32 -6.92 -5.76
N ASN A 129 -7.06 -8.02 -5.07
CA ASN A 129 -5.83 -8.22 -4.31
C ASN A 129 -4.80 -8.92 -5.19
N GLY A 130 -3.57 -8.43 -5.16
CA GLY A 130 -2.44 -8.99 -5.89
C GLY A 130 -1.13 -8.78 -5.16
N TYR A 131 -0.04 -8.77 -5.91
CA TYR A 131 1.31 -8.66 -5.42
C TYR A 131 2.12 -7.67 -6.26
N TYR A 132 3.12 -7.04 -5.65
CA TYR A 132 4.20 -6.44 -6.43
C TYR A 132 5.24 -7.50 -6.78
N LEU A 133 5.64 -7.54 -8.04
CA LEU A 133 6.68 -8.42 -8.54
C LEU A 133 8.01 -7.67 -8.55
N ILE A 134 8.92 -8.07 -7.68
CA ILE A 134 10.30 -7.57 -7.67
C ILE A 134 11.21 -8.61 -8.27
N THR A 135 11.93 -8.25 -9.33
CA THR A 135 12.84 -9.15 -10.02
C THR A 135 14.23 -8.51 -10.10
N PRO A 136 15.31 -9.25 -9.76
CA PRO A 136 16.67 -8.79 -10.00
C PRO A 136 16.93 -8.56 -11.49
N LEU A 137 17.55 -7.43 -11.82
CA LEU A 137 18.09 -7.15 -13.14
C LEU A 137 19.62 -7.35 -13.05
N ILE A 138 20.14 -8.28 -13.85
CA ILE A 138 21.55 -8.69 -13.89
C ILE A 138 22.27 -7.95 -15.03
N PRO A 139 23.53 -7.54 -14.83
CA PRO A 139 24.37 -6.95 -15.87
C PRO A 139 24.59 -7.90 -17.05
N VAL A 140 24.61 -7.36 -18.27
CA VAL A 140 24.98 -8.09 -19.49
C VAL A 140 26.50 -8.00 -19.68
N PRO A 141 27.24 -9.12 -19.64
CA PRO A 141 28.68 -9.09 -19.85
C PRO A 141 29.04 -8.51 -21.21
N GLY A 142 29.94 -7.52 -21.25
CA GLY A 142 30.46 -6.93 -22.49
C GLY A 142 29.63 -5.79 -23.09
N ASP A 143 28.48 -5.42 -22.50
CA ASP A 143 27.69 -4.26 -22.93
C ASP A 143 27.98 -3.04 -22.02
N PRO A 144 28.60 -1.96 -22.53
CA PRO A 144 28.89 -0.76 -21.73
C PRO A 144 27.64 0.05 -21.36
N GLU A 145 26.51 -0.15 -22.05
CA GLU A 145 25.23 0.47 -21.70
C GLU A 145 24.49 -0.30 -20.61
N SER A 146 24.93 -1.53 -20.31
CA SER A 146 24.35 -2.32 -19.24
C SER A 146 24.77 -1.81 -17.87
N ILE A 147 23.94 -2.09 -16.87
CA ILE A 147 24.25 -1.85 -15.47
C ILE A 147 25.58 -2.54 -15.10
N GLN A 148 26.34 -1.97 -14.16
CA GLN A 148 27.60 -2.56 -13.71
C GLN A 148 27.44 -3.56 -12.56
N SER A 149 26.37 -3.39 -11.79
CA SER A 149 26.03 -4.25 -10.65
C SER A 149 24.56 -4.64 -10.73
N PRO A 150 24.17 -5.82 -10.19
CA PRO A 150 22.77 -6.21 -10.16
C PRO A 150 21.92 -5.20 -9.39
N ILE A 151 20.70 -4.95 -9.87
CA ILE A 151 19.74 -4.05 -9.22
C ILE A 151 18.40 -4.75 -8.98
N LEU A 152 17.60 -4.25 -8.05
CA LEU A 152 16.25 -4.73 -7.80
C LEU A 152 15.23 -3.84 -8.52
N VAL A 153 14.36 -4.45 -9.33
CA VAL A 153 13.34 -3.73 -10.08
C VAL A 153 11.97 -4.21 -9.64
N ASN A 154 11.14 -3.30 -9.13
CA ASN A 154 9.70 -3.55 -9.00
C ASN A 154 9.04 -3.40 -10.37
N ARG A 155 8.71 -4.52 -11.00
CA ARG A 155 8.12 -4.58 -12.35
C ARG A 155 6.67 -4.11 -12.38
N GLY A 156 6.00 -4.12 -11.23
CA GLY A 156 4.62 -3.67 -11.10
C GLY A 156 3.71 -4.66 -10.36
N TRP A 157 2.41 -4.41 -10.46
CA TRP A 157 1.36 -5.21 -9.85
C TRP A 157 0.97 -6.40 -10.72
N VAL A 158 0.80 -7.56 -10.09
CA VAL A 158 0.29 -8.80 -10.70
C VAL A 158 -0.85 -9.39 -9.88
N PRO A 159 -1.82 -10.06 -10.51
CA PRO A 159 -2.90 -10.74 -9.80
C PRO A 159 -2.37 -11.98 -9.06
N ARG A 160 -3.18 -12.51 -8.14
CA ARG A 160 -2.79 -13.67 -7.30
C ARG A 160 -2.35 -14.89 -8.10
N SER A 161 -3.02 -15.17 -9.22
CA SER A 161 -2.74 -16.34 -10.07
C SER A 161 -1.30 -16.43 -10.58
N TRP A 162 -0.57 -15.32 -10.66
CA TRP A 162 0.85 -15.32 -11.04
C TRP A 162 1.73 -15.99 -10.00
N ARG A 163 1.47 -15.73 -8.71
CA ARG A 163 2.20 -16.38 -7.61
C ARG A 163 1.90 -17.87 -7.60
N ASP A 164 0.63 -18.22 -7.73
CA ASP A 164 0.17 -19.62 -7.69
C ASP A 164 0.83 -20.42 -8.83
N LYS A 165 0.80 -19.88 -10.06
CA LYS A 165 1.49 -20.48 -11.21
C LYS A 165 3.00 -20.61 -11.01
N ALA A 166 3.64 -19.63 -10.37
CA ALA A 166 5.08 -19.69 -10.10
C ALA A 166 5.42 -20.82 -9.09
N ILE A 167 4.58 -21.01 -8.07
CA ILE A 167 4.72 -22.11 -7.11
C ILE A 167 4.54 -23.45 -7.82
N ASP A 168 3.49 -23.59 -8.62
CA ASP A 168 3.22 -24.82 -9.37
C ASP A 168 4.39 -25.17 -10.32
N SER A 169 4.90 -24.19 -11.07
CA SER A 169 6.04 -24.39 -11.97
C SER A 169 7.36 -24.77 -11.28
N SER A 170 7.50 -24.47 -9.99
CA SER A 170 8.66 -24.86 -9.18
C SER A 170 8.53 -26.27 -8.59
N ALA A 171 7.30 -26.81 -8.52
CA ALA A 171 7.01 -28.13 -7.98
C ALA A 171 7.16 -29.26 -9.02
N ASP A 172 7.22 -28.93 -10.31
CA ASP A 172 7.29 -29.89 -11.43
C ASP A 172 8.71 -30.43 -11.74
N GLU A 173 9.69 -30.30 -10.83
CA GLU A 173 10.90 -31.11 -10.88
C GLU A 173 10.54 -32.56 -10.50
N PRO A 174 10.55 -33.54 -11.42
CA PRO A 174 9.93 -34.83 -11.15
C PRO A 174 10.84 -35.68 -10.25
N LEU A 175 10.47 -35.77 -8.97
CA LEU A 175 10.90 -36.87 -8.12
C LEU A 175 10.14 -38.14 -8.57
N SER A 176 10.84 -38.98 -9.33
CA SER A 176 10.53 -40.39 -9.51
C SER A 176 10.16 -41.03 -8.16
N SER A 177 8.89 -41.43 -7.98
CA SER A 177 8.50 -42.64 -7.25
C SER A 177 6.97 -42.76 -7.11
N SER A 178 6.35 -43.50 -8.03
CA SER A 178 5.22 -44.37 -7.68
C SER A 178 5.07 -45.47 -8.71
N SER A 179 5.64 -46.64 -8.39
CA SER A 179 5.08 -47.93 -8.75
C SER A 179 3.61 -47.96 -8.27
N SER A 180 2.62 -48.59 -8.89
CA SER A 180 2.57 -49.71 -9.83
C SER A 180 1.12 -49.82 -10.30
N THR A 181 0.85 -50.19 -11.56
CA THR A 181 0.00 -51.34 -11.90
C THR A 181 0.30 -51.76 -13.32
N ILE A 182 0.64 -53.04 -13.44
CA ILE A 182 0.97 -53.77 -14.65
C ILE A 182 -0.29 -53.90 -15.53
N ASN A 183 -0.18 -53.56 -16.82
CA ASN A 183 -0.82 -54.37 -17.84
C ASN A 183 -0.01 -54.34 -19.13
N GLN A 184 0.60 -55.49 -19.44
CA GLN A 184 1.28 -55.76 -20.69
C GLN A 184 0.24 -55.99 -21.78
N GLU A 185 0.29 -55.20 -22.85
CA GLU A 185 -0.01 -55.73 -24.17
C GLU A 185 1.16 -55.42 -25.11
N SER A 186 1.66 -56.50 -25.68
CA SER A 186 2.80 -56.59 -26.57
C SER A 186 2.40 -56.18 -27.98
N ALA A 187 3.09 -55.20 -28.54
CA ALA A 187 3.33 -55.15 -29.99
C ALA A 187 4.76 -54.67 -30.23
N LYS A 188 5.61 -55.63 -30.65
CA LYS A 188 6.98 -55.44 -31.11
C LYS A 188 7.00 -54.70 -32.46
N THR A 189 7.72 -53.59 -32.52
CA THR A 189 8.59 -53.17 -33.64
C THR A 189 9.41 -51.97 -33.16
N SER A 190 10.63 -52.16 -32.64
CA SER A 190 11.90 -52.20 -33.39
C SER A 190 12.13 -50.98 -34.29
N TRP A 191 12.54 -49.85 -33.70
CA TRP A 191 13.17 -48.75 -34.43
C TRP A 191 14.41 -48.16 -33.72
N TRP A 192 14.86 -48.77 -32.61
CA TRP A 192 15.89 -48.26 -31.70
C TRP A 192 17.33 -48.74 -31.97
N CYS A 193 17.74 -48.89 -33.23
CA CYS A 193 19.14 -49.25 -33.54
C CYS A 193 19.78 -48.43 -34.67
N PHE A 194 19.37 -47.17 -34.90
CA PHE A 194 19.97 -46.36 -35.96
C PHE A 194 20.54 -44.99 -35.57
N TRP A 195 20.42 -44.56 -34.31
CA TRP A 195 20.96 -43.27 -33.88
C TRP A 195 21.83 -43.42 -32.63
N SER A 196 22.98 -44.07 -32.80
CA SER A 196 24.13 -43.94 -31.89
C SER A 196 25.30 -43.31 -32.64
N ALA A 197 25.00 -42.20 -33.32
CA ALA A 197 26.01 -41.35 -33.94
C ALA A 197 26.32 -40.19 -33.00
N LYS A 198 27.47 -40.31 -32.32
CA LYS A 198 28.39 -39.22 -31.98
C LYS A 198 27.74 -37.97 -31.36
N LEU A 199 27.59 -38.01 -30.03
CA LEU A 199 27.53 -36.82 -29.16
C LEU A 199 28.88 -36.09 -29.21
N GLU A 200 29.17 -35.45 -30.34
CA GLU A 200 30.12 -34.36 -30.40
C GLU A 200 29.39 -33.14 -29.83
N ALA A 201 30.02 -32.52 -28.84
CA ALA A 201 29.52 -31.36 -28.12
C ALA A 201 29.05 -30.27 -29.09
N LEU A 202 27.73 -30.11 -29.18
CA LEU A 202 27.15 -28.83 -29.52
C LEU A 202 26.99 -28.12 -28.17
N GLU A 203 27.77 -27.06 -27.98
CA GLU A 203 27.43 -26.03 -27.01
C GLU A 203 25.98 -25.62 -27.30
N GLU A 204 25.07 -26.06 -26.42
CA GLU A 204 23.71 -25.55 -26.36
C GLU A 204 23.82 -24.02 -26.36
N PRO A 205 23.21 -23.29 -27.32
CA PRO A 205 23.11 -21.85 -27.17
C PRO A 205 22.32 -21.63 -25.88
N GLY A 206 22.99 -21.08 -24.86
CA GLY A 206 22.34 -20.70 -23.61
C GLY A 206 21.05 -19.95 -23.91
N PRO A 207 20.02 -20.05 -23.05
CA PRO A 207 18.69 -19.50 -23.31
C PRO A 207 18.86 -18.09 -23.87
N SER A 208 18.25 -17.77 -25.01
CA SER A 208 18.42 -16.48 -25.66
C SER A 208 17.98 -15.36 -24.71
N VAL A 209 18.93 -14.84 -23.94
CA VAL A 209 18.65 -13.91 -22.88
C VAL A 209 18.49 -12.54 -23.52
N ILE A 210 17.24 -12.12 -23.75
CA ILE A 210 16.95 -10.85 -24.40
C ILE A 210 17.22 -9.73 -23.38
N PRO A 211 18.18 -8.82 -23.65
CA PRO A 211 18.38 -7.66 -22.79
C PRO A 211 17.16 -6.73 -22.87
N VAL A 212 16.78 -6.17 -21.71
CA VAL A 212 15.63 -5.28 -21.57
C VAL A 212 16.08 -3.92 -21.08
N ASP A 213 15.57 -2.87 -21.72
CA ASP A 213 15.70 -1.49 -21.26
C ASP A 213 14.57 -1.15 -20.30
N VAL A 214 14.93 -0.74 -19.09
CA VAL A 214 14.01 -0.47 -17.99
C VAL A 214 14.18 0.98 -17.56
N ILE A 215 13.11 1.77 -17.64
CA ILE A 215 13.07 3.11 -17.08
C ILE A 215 12.37 3.04 -15.72
N GLY A 216 13.04 3.49 -14.67
CA GLY A 216 12.53 3.39 -13.31
C GLY A 216 12.80 4.65 -12.49
N VAL A 217 12.22 4.68 -11.30
CA VAL A 217 12.47 5.71 -10.29
C VAL A 217 13.14 5.08 -9.09
N ILE A 218 14.24 5.66 -8.62
CA ILE A 218 14.95 5.19 -7.42
C ILE A 218 14.06 5.39 -6.18
N ARG A 219 13.93 4.34 -5.38
CA ARG A 219 13.16 4.34 -4.13
C ARG A 219 13.96 3.61 -3.03
N GLY A 220 13.72 3.99 -1.79
CA GLY A 220 14.23 3.25 -0.62
C GLY A 220 13.25 2.20 -0.11
N SER A 221 13.60 1.55 1.00
CA SER A 221 12.71 0.64 1.73
C SER A 221 11.45 1.37 2.22
N GLU A 222 10.33 0.65 2.20
CA GLU A 222 9.06 1.11 2.73
C GLU A 222 9.07 1.06 4.27
N LYS A 223 8.47 2.06 4.92
CA LYS A 223 8.27 2.06 6.38
C LYS A 223 6.92 1.41 6.69
N PRO A 224 6.88 0.20 7.26
CA PRO A 224 5.61 -0.47 7.54
C PRO A 224 4.85 0.23 8.67
N SER A 225 3.53 0.05 8.67
CA SER A 225 2.67 0.42 9.80
C SER A 225 2.76 -0.63 10.91
N ILE A 226 2.41 -0.25 12.14
CA ILE A 226 2.43 -1.13 13.33
C ILE A 226 1.53 -2.36 13.22
N PHE A 227 0.58 -2.37 12.28
CA PHE A 227 -0.34 -3.50 12.04
C PHE A 227 0.13 -4.43 10.92
N VAL A 228 1.22 -4.09 10.22
CA VAL A 228 1.76 -4.92 9.15
C VAL A 228 2.69 -5.96 9.78
N PRO A 229 2.49 -7.26 9.51
CA PRO A 229 3.40 -8.31 10.00
C PRO A 229 4.83 -8.13 9.44
N ALA A 230 5.81 -8.68 10.16
CA ALA A 230 7.20 -8.71 9.69
C ALA A 230 7.35 -9.61 8.45
N ASN A 231 8.31 -9.27 7.58
CA ASN A 231 8.69 -10.13 6.46
C ASN A 231 9.42 -11.39 6.97
N ASP A 232 9.21 -12.53 6.32
CA ASP A 232 9.93 -13.79 6.55
C ASP A 232 10.61 -14.25 5.24
N PRO A 233 11.93 -14.00 5.09
CA PRO A 233 12.68 -14.43 3.92
C PRO A 233 12.74 -15.95 3.72
N ASN A 234 12.73 -16.73 4.81
CA ASN A 234 12.85 -18.19 4.73
C ASN A 234 11.56 -18.83 4.21
N ALA A 235 10.41 -18.31 4.66
CA ALA A 235 9.09 -18.71 4.17
C ALA A 235 8.71 -18.03 2.84
N SER A 236 9.57 -17.18 2.27
CA SER A 236 9.28 -16.37 1.08
C SER A 236 8.00 -15.51 1.23
N GLN A 237 7.76 -15.03 2.46
CA GLN A 237 6.59 -14.25 2.81
C GLN A 237 6.96 -12.78 3.00
N TRP A 238 6.45 -11.92 2.11
CA TRP A 238 6.81 -10.51 2.06
C TRP A 238 5.56 -9.62 2.03
N PHE A 239 5.47 -8.68 2.98
CA PHE A 239 4.35 -7.76 3.14
C PHE A 239 4.69 -6.33 2.72
N TYR A 240 5.91 -5.88 3.02
CA TYR A 240 6.42 -4.56 2.67
C TYR A 240 7.78 -4.65 1.96
N VAL A 241 8.12 -3.59 1.22
CA VAL A 241 9.40 -3.55 0.50
C VAL A 241 10.52 -3.25 1.48
N ASP A 242 11.38 -4.23 1.73
CA ASP A 242 12.59 -4.11 2.52
C ASP A 242 13.81 -4.42 1.65
N VAL A 243 14.47 -3.39 1.13
CA VAL A 243 15.50 -3.52 0.08
C VAL A 243 16.69 -4.40 0.53
N PRO A 244 17.30 -4.19 1.71
CA PRO A 244 18.38 -5.07 2.20
C PRO A 244 17.95 -6.53 2.36
N ALA A 245 16.77 -6.78 2.94
CA ALA A 245 16.30 -8.14 3.18
C ALA A 245 15.99 -8.87 1.86
N ILE A 246 15.36 -8.18 0.90
CA ILE A 246 15.07 -8.70 -0.45
C ILE A 246 16.37 -8.97 -1.20
N ALA A 247 17.34 -8.05 -1.13
CA ALA A 247 18.64 -8.23 -1.75
C ALA A 247 19.35 -9.48 -1.19
N GLY A 248 19.35 -9.66 0.13
CA GLY A 248 19.88 -10.84 0.79
C GLY A 248 19.20 -12.14 0.34
N ALA A 249 17.86 -12.15 0.24
CA ALA A 249 17.11 -13.30 -0.26
C ALA A 249 17.46 -13.64 -1.72
N CYS A 250 17.75 -12.63 -2.54
CA CYS A 250 18.21 -12.78 -3.93
C CYS A 250 19.72 -13.10 -4.05
N ARG A 251 20.44 -13.19 -2.93
CA ARG A 251 21.92 -13.35 -2.86
C ARG A 251 22.67 -12.19 -3.53
N LEU A 252 22.18 -10.97 -3.33
CA LEU A 252 22.79 -9.71 -3.75
C LEU A 252 23.34 -8.94 -2.55
N SER A 253 24.07 -7.86 -2.78
CA SER A 253 24.58 -6.99 -1.70
C SER A 253 23.45 -6.23 -1.03
N GLU A 254 23.54 -5.98 0.28
CA GLU A 254 22.50 -5.23 1.02
C GLU A 254 22.31 -3.79 0.49
N ASN A 255 23.37 -3.21 -0.07
CA ASN A 255 23.36 -1.90 -0.75
C ASN A 255 23.00 -2.04 -2.23
N THR A 256 22.05 -2.90 -2.57
CA THR A 256 21.55 -3.01 -3.95
C THR A 256 20.60 -1.86 -4.26
N LEU A 257 20.74 -1.25 -5.44
CA LEU A 257 19.83 -0.21 -5.90
C LEU A 257 18.43 -0.79 -6.13
N TYR A 258 17.41 -0.14 -5.59
CA TYR A 258 16.01 -0.48 -5.82
C TYR A 258 15.32 0.60 -6.68
N ILE A 259 14.67 0.14 -7.75
CA ILE A 259 13.94 1.01 -8.67
C ILE A 259 12.50 0.54 -8.85
N GLU A 260 11.58 1.49 -8.93
CA GLU A 260 10.20 1.23 -9.35
C GLU A 260 10.08 1.47 -10.85
N HIS A 261 9.72 0.43 -11.60
CA HIS A 261 9.54 0.52 -13.03
C HIS A 261 8.38 1.45 -13.38
N ILE A 262 8.67 2.45 -14.21
CA ILE A 262 7.70 3.38 -14.77
C ILE A 262 7.63 3.11 -16.28
N ASN A 263 6.59 2.41 -16.72
CA ASN A 263 6.37 2.20 -18.14
C ASN A 263 4.99 2.73 -18.54
N GLU A 264 4.99 3.73 -19.40
CA GLU A 264 3.79 4.35 -19.97
C GLU A 264 3.24 3.53 -21.14
N ASN A 265 4.07 2.70 -21.77
CA ASN A 265 3.73 1.87 -22.93
C ASN A 265 3.52 0.40 -22.50
N VAL A 266 2.42 0.15 -21.79
CA VAL A 266 2.00 -1.23 -21.50
C VAL A 266 1.42 -1.84 -22.78
N ASN A 267 1.99 -2.97 -23.23
CA ASN A 267 1.49 -3.69 -24.39
C ASN A 267 0.06 -4.23 -24.10
N PRO A 268 -0.97 -3.87 -24.89
CA PRO A 268 -2.34 -4.36 -24.66
C PRO A 268 -2.46 -5.88 -24.66
N SER A 269 -1.58 -6.59 -25.38
CA SER A 269 -1.59 -8.05 -25.47
C SER A 269 -1.03 -8.75 -24.23
N SER A 270 -0.27 -8.06 -23.38
CA SER A 270 0.25 -8.58 -22.11
C SER A 270 0.19 -7.48 -21.04
N PRO A 271 -0.97 -7.27 -20.41
CA PRO A 271 -1.20 -6.14 -19.52
C PRO A 271 -0.44 -6.23 -18.19
N TYR A 272 0.08 -7.42 -17.84
CA TYR A 272 0.82 -7.67 -16.61
C TYR A 272 2.31 -7.87 -16.90
N PRO A 273 3.20 -7.50 -15.95
CA PRO A 273 2.93 -6.77 -14.71
C PRO A 273 2.54 -5.30 -14.98
N ILE A 274 1.58 -4.76 -14.22
CA ILE A 274 1.15 -3.37 -14.41
C ILE A 274 2.11 -2.45 -13.65
N PRO A 275 2.95 -1.67 -14.34
CA PRO A 275 3.89 -0.75 -13.70
C PRO A 275 3.17 0.29 -12.84
N LYS A 276 3.92 0.92 -11.94
CA LYS A 276 3.41 2.10 -11.23
C LYS A 276 3.50 3.30 -12.15
N ASP A 277 2.49 4.15 -12.11
CA ASP A 277 2.52 5.43 -12.80
C ASP A 277 3.39 6.41 -12.00
N ALA A 278 4.23 7.19 -12.69
CA ALA A 278 5.04 8.24 -12.08
C ALA A 278 4.17 9.24 -11.29
N ASN A 279 2.93 9.51 -11.72
CA ASN A 279 2.01 10.38 -11.00
C ASN A 279 1.59 9.82 -9.63
N THR A 280 1.62 8.49 -9.44
CA THR A 280 1.30 7.89 -8.14
C THR A 280 2.40 8.15 -7.09
N LEU A 281 3.61 8.52 -7.52
CA LEU A 281 4.73 8.86 -6.63
C LEU A 281 4.62 10.28 -6.05
N ILE A 282 3.94 11.17 -6.78
CA ILE A 282 3.60 12.53 -6.33
C ILE A 282 2.25 12.56 -5.63
N HIS A 283 1.34 11.64 -5.95
CA HIS A 283 0.05 11.57 -5.28
C HIS A 283 0.18 10.95 -3.89
N SER A 284 -0.52 11.53 -2.92
CA SER A 284 -0.58 11.03 -1.55
C SER A 284 -1.97 11.24 -0.99
N SER A 285 -2.35 10.51 0.05
CA SER A 285 -3.73 10.55 0.58
C SER A 285 -4.22 11.93 1.03
N VAL A 286 -3.33 12.85 1.41
CA VAL A 286 -3.70 14.21 1.84
C VAL A 286 -2.90 15.21 1.02
N MET A 287 -3.58 16.04 0.25
CA MET A 287 -3.00 17.04 -0.64
C MET A 287 -2.93 18.44 0.01
N PRO A 288 -2.09 19.35 -0.50
CA PRO A 288 -2.05 20.74 -0.05
C PRO A 288 -3.41 21.44 -0.08
N GLN A 289 -4.28 21.07 -1.01
CA GLN A 289 -5.64 21.59 -1.09
C GLN A 289 -6.51 21.10 0.08
N ASP A 290 -6.36 19.84 0.51
CA ASP A 290 -7.08 19.32 1.68
C ASP A 290 -6.68 20.08 2.94
N HIS A 291 -5.38 20.35 3.12
CA HIS A 291 -4.89 21.18 4.23
C HIS A 291 -5.46 22.60 4.19
N LEU A 292 -5.67 23.18 2.99
CA LEU A 292 -6.33 24.48 2.84
C LEU A 292 -7.80 24.41 3.26
N ASN A 293 -8.53 23.38 2.83
CA ASN A 293 -9.92 23.18 3.22
C ASN A 293 -10.04 23.02 4.74
N TYR A 294 -9.18 22.22 5.36
CA TYR A 294 -9.13 22.06 6.81
C TYR A 294 -8.78 23.37 7.52
N MET A 295 -7.81 24.15 7.03
CA MET A 295 -7.47 25.47 7.57
C MET A 295 -8.70 26.37 7.64
N LEU A 296 -9.49 26.45 6.56
CA LEU A 296 -10.72 27.24 6.50
C LEU A 296 -11.76 26.74 7.51
N THR A 297 -11.94 25.43 7.64
CA THR A 297 -12.85 24.84 8.64
C THR A 297 -12.42 25.24 10.07
N TRP A 298 -11.14 25.07 10.42
CA TRP A 298 -10.63 25.35 11.76
C TRP A 298 -10.73 26.84 12.13
N TYR A 299 -10.41 27.75 11.21
CA TYR A 299 -10.56 29.18 11.47
C TYR A 299 -12.03 29.65 11.49
N SER A 300 -12.91 29.02 10.72
CA SER A 300 -14.35 29.29 10.80
C SER A 300 -14.92 28.87 12.17
N LEU A 301 -14.52 27.68 12.66
CA LEU A 301 -14.91 27.21 13.99
C LEU A 301 -14.34 28.10 15.10
N SER A 302 -13.07 28.48 15.00
CA SER A 302 -12.43 29.39 15.95
C SER A 302 -13.16 30.74 16.04
N THR A 303 -13.49 31.32 14.89
CA THR A 303 -14.26 32.57 14.79
C THR A 303 -15.65 32.43 15.42
N ALA A 304 -16.37 31.35 15.12
CA ALA A 304 -17.71 31.11 15.65
C ALA A 304 -17.71 30.94 17.18
N VAL A 305 -16.78 30.15 17.73
CA VAL A 305 -16.65 29.93 19.17
C VAL A 305 -16.26 31.21 19.89
N THR A 306 -15.32 31.97 19.32
CA THR A 306 -14.90 33.26 19.87
C THR A 306 -16.05 34.26 19.88
N PHE A 307 -16.83 34.33 18.80
CA PHE A 307 -18.02 35.17 18.70
C PHE A 307 -19.09 34.81 19.74
N MET A 308 -19.36 33.52 19.93
CA MET A 308 -20.29 33.04 20.96
C MET A 308 -19.81 33.38 22.37
N ALA A 309 -18.52 33.20 22.65
CA ALA A 309 -17.93 33.56 23.93
C ALA A 309 -18.06 35.07 24.19
N ILE A 310 -17.76 35.92 23.20
CA ILE A 310 -17.93 37.38 23.31
C ILE A 310 -19.40 37.74 23.56
N LYS A 311 -20.35 37.15 22.83
CA LYS A 311 -21.78 37.41 23.05
C LYS A 311 -22.26 36.98 24.43
N ARG A 312 -21.75 35.87 24.96
CA ARG A 312 -22.09 35.37 26.29
C ARG A 312 -21.53 36.26 27.41
N LEU A 313 -20.34 36.83 27.22
CA LEU A 313 -19.66 37.66 28.22
C LEU A 313 -20.12 39.13 28.20
N LYS A 314 -20.81 39.60 27.15
CA LYS A 314 -21.36 40.96 27.10
C LYS A 314 -22.44 41.14 28.19
N PRO A 315 -22.27 42.09 29.13
CA PRO A 315 -23.27 42.33 30.16
C PRO A 315 -24.57 42.83 29.53
N ARG A 316 -25.72 42.28 29.98
CA ARG A 316 -27.04 42.73 29.52
C ARG A 316 -27.25 44.16 30.02
N LYS A 317 -27.39 45.13 29.11
CA LYS A 317 -27.76 46.51 29.50
C LYS A 317 -29.09 46.45 30.28
N SER A 318 -29.03 46.78 31.57
CA SER A 318 -30.24 47.01 32.36
C SER A 318 -30.96 48.20 31.75
N ARG A 319 -32.12 47.98 31.12
CA ARG A 319 -33.04 49.08 30.81
C ARG A 319 -33.55 49.60 32.16
N ARG A 320 -33.07 50.78 32.56
CA ARG A 320 -33.73 51.60 33.58
C ARG A 320 -34.85 52.38 32.92
#